data_AF-A0A358HYV8-F1
#
_entry.id   AF-A0A358HYV8-F1
#
_cell.length_a   1.000
_cell.length_b   1.000
_cell.length_c   1.000
_cell.angle_alpha   90.00
_cell.angle_beta   90.00
_cell.angle_gamma   90.00
#
_symmetry.space_group_name_H-M   'P 1'
#
loop_
_entity.id
_entity.type
_entity.pdbx_description
1 polymer ?
#
loop_
_entity_poly.entity_id
_entity_poly.type
_entity_poly.pdbx_seq_one_letter_code
_entity_poly.pdbx_strand_id
1 'polypeptide(L)'
;MSPKGAVMICGHGSRDERAVSQFNAMVETMKQTHLADYDVESGFLEFAHPILRDGFEKLKAMGHKKIYALPGMLFAAGHVKNDLPSEVNNFANENPDIDVKFGRDLAIDPKLLSAAKDRIEEALATVDDSIAREDTLLMVVGRGTNDPDANSNVYKVARMLQEGLGFGRTEISYSGVTHPRVNAGLREAMKLGYKRVVVFPYFLFAGILIDRIYTHTDEVAAEFGDVEFIKAGYLKDHPMVLASFAERLAEIDTGDNNMNCQLCKYREQIIGYEGDVGTPQVGHHHHVMGIGTDGGHSHGHDHGHGHGHHHHGHGHSHDHGHSHDHAHDDAKSTGS
;
A
#
# COMPACT_ATOMS: atom_id res chain seq x y z
N MET A 1 -3.40 -27.46 23.71
CA MET A 1 -2.10 -27.66 23.03
C MET A 1 -1.27 -26.42 23.30
N SER A 2 0.03 -26.54 23.57
CA SER A 2 0.88 -25.36 23.68
C SER A 2 0.96 -24.68 22.30
N PRO A 3 0.94 -23.34 22.22
CA PRO A 3 1.00 -22.65 20.93
C PRO A 3 2.24 -23.06 20.13
N LYS A 4 2.10 -23.17 18.80
CA LYS A 4 3.22 -23.33 17.84
C LYS A 4 4.15 -22.11 17.81
N GLY A 5 3.75 -21.01 18.45
CA GLY A 5 4.52 -19.78 18.63
C GLY A 5 3.60 -18.57 18.69
N ALA A 6 4.20 -17.39 18.56
CA ALA A 6 3.49 -16.12 18.47
C ALA A 6 3.56 -15.54 17.06
N VAL A 7 2.47 -14.94 16.58
CA VAL A 7 2.39 -14.25 15.29
C VAL A 7 2.03 -12.80 15.51
N MET A 8 2.81 -11.90 14.91
CA MET A 8 2.50 -10.48 14.82
C MET A 8 2.09 -10.16 13.37
N ILE A 9 0.80 -9.91 13.13
CA ILE A 9 0.32 -9.51 11.80
C ILE A 9 0.50 -8.00 11.64
N CYS A 10 1.37 -7.61 10.71
CA CYS A 10 1.78 -6.22 10.52
C CYS A 10 0.94 -5.54 9.42
N GLY A 11 -0.02 -4.71 9.81
CA GLY A 11 -0.81 -3.88 8.90
C GLY A 11 -0.09 -2.58 8.50
N HIS A 12 -0.43 -2.01 7.35
CA HIS A 12 0.01 -0.66 6.98
C HIS A 12 -0.62 0.39 7.90
N GLY A 13 -1.94 0.29 8.04
CA GLY A 13 -2.77 1.25 8.76
C GLY A 13 -3.38 2.30 7.84
N SER A 14 -4.47 2.91 8.31
CA SER A 14 -5.28 3.81 7.51
C SER A 14 -6.03 4.77 8.42
N ARG A 15 -6.26 5.98 7.92
CA ARG A 15 -7.17 6.95 8.56
C ARG A 15 -8.65 6.59 8.35
N ASP A 16 -8.94 5.63 7.48
CA ASP A 16 -10.30 5.16 7.21
C ASP A 16 -10.67 4.02 8.15
N GLU A 17 -11.67 4.24 9.01
CA GLU A 17 -12.16 3.26 9.98
C GLU A 17 -12.66 1.97 9.32
N ARG A 18 -13.18 2.03 8.09
CA ARG A 18 -13.62 0.84 7.34
C ARG A 18 -12.42 -0.05 7.02
N ALA A 19 -11.28 0.55 6.66
CA ALA A 19 -10.07 -0.18 6.37
C ALA A 19 -9.51 -0.88 7.62
N VAL A 20 -9.48 -0.14 8.75
CA VAL A 20 -9.05 -0.68 10.06
C VAL A 20 -9.98 -1.82 10.51
N SER A 21 -11.29 -1.63 10.39
CA SER A 21 -12.29 -2.64 10.75
C SER A 21 -12.16 -3.90 9.89
N GLN A 22 -11.94 -3.76 8.58
CA GLN A 22 -11.74 -4.90 7.69
C GLN A 22 -10.44 -5.65 7.97
N PHE A 23 -9.34 -4.94 8.27
CA PHE A 23 -8.09 -5.58 8.68
C PHE A 23 -8.30 -6.37 9.98
N ASN A 24 -8.92 -5.78 10.99
CA ASN A 24 -9.18 -6.46 12.26
C ASN A 24 -10.09 -7.68 12.07
N ALA A 25 -11.16 -7.57 11.26
CA ALA A 25 -12.03 -8.70 10.95
C ALA A 25 -11.29 -9.84 10.22
N MET A 26 -10.36 -9.49 9.30
CA MET A 26 -9.49 -10.46 8.65
C MET A 26 -8.59 -11.16 9.66
N VAL A 27 -7.96 -10.42 10.59
CA VAL A 27 -7.13 -10.99 11.66
C VAL A 27 -7.92 -11.94 12.55
N GLU A 28 -9.13 -11.55 12.97
CA GLU A 28 -10.00 -12.43 13.78
C GLU A 28 -10.41 -13.70 13.02
N THR A 29 -10.68 -13.59 11.72
CA THR A 29 -10.95 -14.75 10.89
C THR A 29 -9.72 -15.65 10.80
N MET A 30 -8.53 -15.09 10.57
CA MET A 30 -7.27 -15.83 10.55
C MET A 30 -7.02 -16.59 11.85
N LYS A 31 -7.25 -15.95 13.01
CA LYS A 31 -7.15 -16.60 14.34
C LYS A 31 -8.04 -17.84 14.44
N GLN A 32 -9.26 -17.76 13.94
CA GLN A 32 -10.24 -18.83 14.04
C GLN A 32 -9.98 -19.97 13.05
N THR A 33 -9.49 -19.67 11.85
CA THR A 33 -9.43 -20.65 10.76
C THR A 33 -8.04 -21.22 10.50
N HIS A 34 -7.00 -20.39 10.54
CA HIS A 34 -5.64 -20.77 10.10
C HIS A 34 -4.62 -20.72 11.23
N LEU A 35 -4.87 -19.92 12.28
CA LEU A 35 -3.89 -19.60 13.32
C LEU A 35 -4.34 -20.02 14.72
N ALA A 36 -5.26 -20.99 14.83
CA ALA A 36 -5.80 -21.45 16.11
C ALA A 36 -4.73 -22.03 17.07
N ASP A 37 -3.59 -22.48 16.52
CA ASP A 37 -2.45 -22.97 17.27
C ASP A 37 -1.43 -21.88 17.65
N TYR A 38 -1.68 -20.59 17.35
CA TYR A 38 -0.75 -19.49 17.63
C TYR A 38 -1.37 -18.45 18.56
N ASP A 39 -0.53 -17.80 19.38
CA ASP A 39 -0.94 -16.54 20.00
C ASP A 39 -0.73 -15.41 18.98
N VAL A 40 -1.80 -14.71 18.63
CA VAL A 40 -1.80 -13.76 17.52
C VAL A 40 -2.11 -12.36 18.03
N GLU A 41 -1.18 -11.44 17.80
CA GLU A 41 -1.42 -10.00 17.89
C GLU A 41 -1.33 -9.38 16.50
N SER A 42 -1.86 -8.16 16.37
CA SER A 42 -1.77 -7.38 15.15
C SER A 42 -1.66 -5.91 15.48
N GLY A 43 -1.08 -5.14 14.57
CA GLY A 43 -0.95 -3.69 14.73
C GLY A 43 -0.61 -3.02 13.41
N PHE A 44 -0.52 -1.70 13.46
CA PHE A 44 -0.33 -0.88 12.28
C PHE A 44 1.01 -0.14 12.32
N LEU A 45 1.61 -0.01 11.15
CA LEU A 45 2.80 0.80 10.95
C LEU A 45 2.48 2.30 11.11
N GLU A 46 1.34 2.76 10.58
CA GLU A 46 0.97 4.17 10.51
C GLU A 46 -0.53 4.39 10.80
N PHE A 47 -0.92 5.62 11.15
CA PHE A 47 -2.30 6.15 11.14
C PHE A 47 -3.34 5.52 12.07
N ALA A 48 -3.11 4.33 12.59
CA ALA A 48 -4.08 3.57 13.34
C ALA A 48 -3.45 2.90 14.56
N HIS A 49 -4.29 2.60 15.55
CA HIS A 49 -3.92 1.81 16.74
C HIS A 49 -4.59 0.43 16.70
N PRO A 50 -3.98 -0.58 17.37
CA PRO A 50 -2.70 -0.52 18.08
C PRO A 50 -1.51 -0.38 17.10
N ILE A 51 -0.42 0.26 17.55
CA ILE A 51 0.80 0.32 16.74
C ILE A 51 1.54 -1.03 16.82
N LEU A 52 2.45 -1.29 15.88
CA LEU A 52 3.20 -2.56 15.86
C LEU A 52 3.89 -2.87 17.20
N ARG A 53 4.47 -1.85 17.82
CA ARG A 53 5.15 -1.97 19.12
C ARG A 53 4.25 -2.54 20.21
N ASP A 54 2.99 -2.10 20.28
CA ASP A 54 2.04 -2.57 21.29
C ASP A 54 1.81 -4.08 21.17
N GLY A 55 1.68 -4.58 19.94
CA GLY A 55 1.51 -6.00 19.66
C GLY A 55 2.74 -6.82 20.04
N PHE A 56 3.94 -6.35 19.70
CA PHE A 56 5.18 -7.02 20.07
C PHE A 56 5.39 -7.08 21.59
N GLU A 57 5.16 -5.98 22.33
CA GLU A 57 5.30 -5.97 23.79
C GLU A 57 4.27 -6.88 24.48
N LYS A 58 3.04 -7.00 23.95
CA LYS A 58 2.05 -7.97 24.44
C LYS A 58 2.51 -9.41 24.26
N LEU A 59 2.99 -9.78 23.07
CA LEU A 59 3.50 -11.14 22.80
C LEU A 59 4.69 -11.46 23.71
N LYS A 60 5.58 -10.49 23.94
CA LYS A 60 6.66 -10.61 24.92
C LYS A 60 6.15 -10.78 26.36
N ALA A 61 5.14 -10.01 26.78
CA ALA A 61 4.55 -10.12 28.11
C ALA A 61 3.87 -11.49 28.34
N MET A 62 3.40 -12.14 27.28
CA MET A 62 2.90 -13.53 27.30
C MET A 62 4.03 -14.58 27.42
N GLY A 63 5.30 -14.16 27.39
CA GLY A 63 6.47 -15.03 27.57
C GLY A 63 7.05 -15.63 26.28
N HIS A 64 6.61 -15.18 25.11
CA HIS A 64 7.09 -15.72 23.83
C HIS A 64 8.55 -15.36 23.57
N LYS A 65 9.33 -16.37 23.14
CA LYS A 65 10.73 -16.25 22.73
C LYS A 65 10.95 -16.43 21.23
N LYS A 66 9.90 -16.78 20.48
CA LYS A 66 9.90 -16.85 19.01
C LYS A 66 8.64 -16.15 18.50
N ILE A 67 8.81 -15.10 17.71
CA ILE A 67 7.72 -14.30 17.14
C ILE A 67 7.86 -14.26 15.63
N TYR A 68 6.80 -14.63 14.91
CA TYR A 68 6.72 -14.49 13.45
C TYR A 68 6.05 -13.16 13.10
N ALA A 69 6.82 -12.20 12.58
CA ALA A 69 6.31 -10.92 12.09
C ALA A 69 5.87 -11.09 10.63
N LEU A 70 4.56 -11.08 10.40
CA LEU A 70 3.93 -11.37 9.10
C LEU A 70 3.41 -10.09 8.43
N PRO A 71 4.03 -9.60 7.34
CA PRO A 71 3.55 -8.42 6.63
C PRO A 71 2.19 -8.63 5.96
N GLY A 72 1.20 -7.81 6.29
CA GLY A 72 -0.10 -7.74 5.62
C GLY A 72 -0.10 -6.82 4.40
N MET A 73 0.82 -7.06 3.47
CA MET A 73 1.07 -6.20 2.31
C MET A 73 1.08 -7.01 1.01
N LEU A 74 0.47 -6.48 -0.05
CA LEU A 74 0.44 -7.16 -1.35
C LEU A 74 1.82 -7.21 -2.03
N PHE A 75 2.55 -6.09 -2.04
CA PHE A 75 3.85 -5.97 -2.71
C PHE A 75 4.89 -5.31 -1.83
N ALA A 76 6.14 -5.78 -1.96
CA ALA A 76 7.29 -5.22 -1.27
C ALA A 76 7.77 -3.91 -1.91
N ALA A 77 7.37 -2.78 -1.34
CA ALA A 77 7.97 -1.47 -1.57
C ALA A 77 8.68 -0.98 -0.30
N GLY A 78 8.84 0.35 -0.13
CA GLY A 78 9.50 0.94 1.06
C GLY A 78 9.02 0.37 2.40
N HIS A 79 7.72 0.17 2.61
CA HIS A 79 7.23 -0.34 3.89
C HIS A 79 7.72 -1.75 4.24
N VAL A 80 7.81 -2.67 3.27
CA VAL A 80 8.28 -4.04 3.52
C VAL A 80 9.80 -4.14 3.40
N LYS A 81 10.41 -3.35 2.51
CA LYS A 81 11.86 -3.36 2.25
C LYS A 81 12.65 -2.56 3.29
N ASN A 82 12.00 -1.64 4.00
CA ASN A 82 12.66 -0.67 4.88
C ASN A 82 11.93 -0.47 6.22
N ASP A 83 10.69 0.04 6.22
CA ASP A 83 10.05 0.49 7.46
C ASP A 83 9.74 -0.64 8.47
N LEU A 84 9.08 -1.71 8.01
CA LEU A 84 8.79 -2.89 8.83
C LEU A 84 10.07 -3.58 9.33
N PRO A 85 11.09 -3.84 8.48
CA PRO A 85 12.38 -4.29 8.96
C PRO A 85 12.99 -3.40 10.03
N SER A 86 12.90 -2.07 9.91
CA SER A 86 13.40 -1.13 10.92
C SER A 86 12.70 -1.35 12.26
N GLU A 87 11.37 -1.44 12.29
CA GLU A 87 10.60 -1.67 13.54
C GLU A 87 10.93 -3.01 14.17
N VAL A 88 10.94 -4.06 13.35
CA VAL A 88 11.23 -5.42 13.79
C VAL A 88 12.64 -5.53 14.35
N ASN A 89 13.63 -4.95 13.67
CA ASN A 89 15.01 -4.95 14.12
C ASN A 89 15.20 -4.11 15.40
N ASN A 90 14.52 -2.97 15.53
CA ASN A 90 14.56 -2.17 16.75
C ASN A 90 14.02 -2.95 17.95
N PHE A 91 12.86 -3.60 17.80
CA PHE A 91 12.32 -4.45 18.85
C PHE A 91 13.24 -5.64 19.17
N ALA A 92 13.80 -6.30 18.16
CA ALA A 92 14.73 -7.43 18.37
C ALA A 92 16.04 -7.00 19.07
N ASN A 93 16.58 -5.83 18.72
CA ASN A 93 17.79 -5.29 19.35
C ASN A 93 17.60 -5.00 20.85
N GLU A 94 16.42 -4.54 21.24
CA GLU A 94 16.08 -4.30 22.64
C GLU A 94 15.75 -5.58 23.42
N ASN A 95 15.47 -6.68 22.72
CA ASN A 95 15.03 -7.95 23.31
C ASN A 95 15.84 -9.12 22.71
N PRO A 96 17.16 -9.21 23.01
CA PRO A 96 18.07 -10.16 22.36
C PRO A 96 17.78 -11.64 22.66
N ASP A 97 16.91 -11.93 23.64
CA ASP A 97 16.44 -13.26 23.99
C ASP A 97 15.18 -13.69 23.22
N ILE A 98 14.62 -12.82 22.37
CA ILE A 98 13.45 -13.09 21.52
C ILE A 98 13.91 -13.21 20.06
N ASP A 99 13.73 -14.38 19.47
CA ASP A 99 13.95 -14.63 18.04
C ASP A 99 12.75 -14.14 17.23
N VAL A 100 12.91 -12.99 16.57
CA VAL A 100 11.87 -12.44 15.68
C VAL A 100 12.17 -12.81 14.23
N LYS A 101 11.28 -13.59 13.62
CA LYS A 101 11.37 -13.98 12.21
C LYS A 101 10.46 -13.12 11.36
N PHE A 102 11.03 -12.40 10.40
CA PHE A 102 10.28 -11.52 9.51
C PHE A 102 9.89 -12.23 8.21
N GLY A 103 8.58 -12.23 7.91
CA GLY A 103 8.01 -12.77 6.68
C GLY A 103 8.14 -11.84 5.48
N ARG A 104 7.92 -12.39 4.29
CA ARG A 104 7.78 -11.64 3.05
C ARG A 104 6.36 -11.11 2.85
N ASP A 105 6.21 -10.18 1.92
CA ASP A 105 4.91 -9.74 1.41
C ASP A 105 4.15 -10.88 0.73
N LEU A 106 2.84 -10.71 0.51
CA LEU A 106 2.02 -11.73 -0.16
C LEU A 106 2.51 -12.00 -1.60
N ALA A 107 3.04 -10.97 -2.26
CA ALA A 107 3.59 -10.98 -3.60
C ALA A 107 2.57 -11.44 -4.67
N ILE A 108 3.08 -11.90 -5.80
CA ILE A 108 2.26 -12.51 -6.86
C ILE A 108 2.05 -13.98 -6.49
N ASP A 109 0.79 -14.33 -6.25
CA ASP A 109 0.40 -15.63 -5.73
C ASP A 109 -0.83 -16.17 -6.48
N PRO A 110 -0.85 -17.46 -6.90
CA PRO A 110 -2.01 -18.07 -7.53
C PRO A 110 -3.31 -17.91 -6.73
N LYS A 111 -3.25 -17.91 -5.40
CA LYS A 111 -4.40 -17.71 -4.50
C LYS A 111 -4.95 -16.30 -4.62
N LEU A 112 -4.08 -15.29 -4.70
CA LEU A 112 -4.52 -13.92 -4.91
C LEU A 112 -5.07 -13.68 -6.33
N LEU A 113 -4.52 -14.36 -7.34
CA LEU A 113 -5.10 -14.37 -8.69
C LEU A 113 -6.48 -15.04 -8.71
N SER A 114 -6.67 -16.12 -7.95
CA SER A 114 -7.99 -16.75 -7.79
C SER A 114 -8.98 -15.80 -7.12
N ALA A 115 -8.57 -15.12 -6.04
CA ALA A 115 -9.40 -14.11 -5.39
C ALA A 115 -9.78 -12.97 -6.34
N ALA A 116 -8.80 -12.47 -7.10
CA ALA A 116 -9.03 -11.42 -8.09
C ALA A 116 -10.00 -11.86 -9.19
N LYS A 117 -9.82 -13.08 -9.73
CA LYS A 117 -10.75 -13.69 -10.67
C LYS A 117 -12.16 -13.68 -10.10
N ASP A 118 -12.35 -14.19 -8.88
CA ASP A 118 -13.69 -14.34 -8.32
C ASP A 118 -14.36 -12.96 -8.11
N ARG A 119 -13.62 -11.93 -7.68
CA ARG A 119 -14.13 -10.54 -7.62
C ARG A 119 -14.53 -9.95 -8.96
N ILE A 120 -13.76 -10.27 -10.00
CA ILE A 120 -14.06 -9.82 -11.36
C ILE A 120 -15.34 -10.52 -11.84
N GLU A 121 -15.42 -11.85 -11.72
CA GLU A 121 -16.60 -12.61 -12.14
C GLU A 121 -17.86 -12.23 -11.37
N GLU A 122 -17.76 -11.96 -10.06
CA GLU A 122 -18.86 -11.43 -9.25
C GLU A 122 -19.46 -10.16 -9.85
N ALA A 123 -18.61 -9.24 -10.33
CA ALA A 123 -19.03 -7.97 -10.93
C ALA A 123 -19.66 -8.15 -12.32
N LEU A 124 -19.31 -9.22 -13.02
CA LEU A 124 -19.82 -9.51 -14.36
C LEU A 124 -21.07 -10.36 -14.34
N ALA A 125 -21.29 -11.15 -13.29
CA ALA A 125 -22.51 -11.93 -13.11
C ALA A 125 -23.77 -11.05 -13.08
N THR A 126 -23.61 -9.74 -12.82
CA THR A 126 -24.70 -8.77 -12.79
C THR A 126 -24.91 -7.99 -14.09
N VAL A 127 -24.07 -8.22 -15.12
CA VAL A 127 -24.20 -7.54 -16.42
C VAL A 127 -24.69 -8.48 -17.51
N ASP A 128 -25.27 -7.90 -18.55
CA ASP A 128 -25.72 -8.63 -19.73
C ASP A 128 -24.54 -9.24 -20.51
N ASP A 129 -24.76 -10.39 -21.16
CA ASP A 129 -23.71 -11.15 -21.85
C ASP A 129 -23.51 -10.77 -23.33
N SER A 130 -24.17 -9.71 -23.82
CA SER A 130 -24.06 -9.25 -25.22
C SER A 130 -22.67 -8.77 -25.64
N ILE A 131 -21.83 -8.33 -24.70
CA ILE A 131 -20.45 -7.92 -24.98
C ILE A 131 -19.51 -9.06 -24.58
N ALA A 132 -18.88 -9.66 -25.60
CA ALA A 132 -17.92 -10.73 -25.41
C ALA A 132 -16.69 -10.27 -24.61
N ARG A 133 -16.03 -11.24 -23.98
CA ARG A 133 -14.82 -11.00 -23.18
C ARG A 133 -13.66 -10.41 -24.00
N GLU A 134 -13.54 -10.84 -25.25
CA GLU A 134 -12.57 -10.32 -26.22
C GLU A 134 -12.83 -8.87 -26.62
N ASP A 135 -14.08 -8.39 -26.50
CA ASP A 135 -14.49 -7.00 -26.70
C ASP A 135 -14.49 -6.19 -25.39
N THR A 136 -13.95 -6.76 -24.30
CA THR A 136 -13.86 -6.15 -22.98
C THR A 136 -12.42 -5.88 -22.57
N LEU A 137 -12.15 -4.67 -22.06
CA LEU A 137 -10.87 -4.28 -21.46
C LEU A 137 -10.90 -4.45 -19.94
N LEU A 138 -9.86 -5.06 -19.39
CA LEU A 138 -9.64 -5.13 -17.93
C LEU A 138 -8.65 -4.05 -17.48
N MET A 139 -9.12 -3.07 -16.71
CA MET A 139 -8.28 -2.08 -16.05
C MET A 139 -7.93 -2.57 -14.65
N VAL A 140 -6.67 -2.97 -14.41
CA VAL A 140 -6.20 -3.34 -13.07
C VAL A 140 -5.57 -2.13 -12.41
N VAL A 141 -6.08 -1.76 -11.23
CA VAL A 141 -5.66 -0.55 -10.52
C VAL A 141 -4.87 -0.92 -9.26
N GLY A 142 -3.59 -0.53 -9.22
CA GLY A 142 -2.75 -0.66 -8.03
C GLY A 142 -2.70 0.64 -7.20
N ARG A 143 -2.14 0.57 -5.99
CA ARG A 143 -1.86 1.77 -5.18
C ARG A 143 -0.85 2.70 -5.86
N GLY A 144 0.22 2.10 -6.37
CA GLY A 144 1.38 2.82 -6.91
C GLY A 144 2.35 3.26 -5.83
N THR A 145 3.64 3.14 -6.10
CA THR A 145 4.74 3.50 -5.20
C THR A 145 5.89 4.14 -5.97
N ASN A 146 6.93 4.60 -5.27
CA ASN A 146 8.20 5.02 -5.88
C ASN A 146 9.17 3.86 -6.12
N ASP A 147 8.74 2.62 -5.87
CA ASP A 147 9.49 1.40 -6.11
C ASP A 147 9.01 0.75 -7.42
N PRO A 148 9.87 0.69 -8.47
CA PRO A 148 9.48 0.20 -9.78
C PRO A 148 9.24 -1.31 -9.80
N ASP A 149 9.93 -2.08 -8.95
CA ASP A 149 9.74 -3.52 -8.82
C ASP A 149 8.33 -3.82 -8.27
N ALA A 150 7.91 -3.10 -7.23
CA ALA A 150 6.54 -3.20 -6.70
C ALA A 150 5.48 -2.78 -7.73
N ASN A 151 5.72 -1.71 -8.50
CA ASN A 151 4.81 -1.27 -9.55
C ASN A 151 4.72 -2.30 -10.69
N SER A 152 5.84 -2.90 -11.09
CA SER A 152 5.90 -3.91 -12.15
C SER A 152 5.06 -5.15 -11.84
N ASN A 153 4.89 -5.49 -10.57
CA ASN A 153 4.07 -6.63 -10.17
C ASN A 153 2.58 -6.46 -10.54
N VAL A 154 2.08 -5.22 -10.59
CA VAL A 154 0.70 -4.94 -11.05
C VAL A 154 0.55 -5.31 -12.54
N TYR A 155 1.55 -5.04 -13.37
CA TYR A 155 1.55 -5.45 -14.78
C TYR A 155 1.49 -6.97 -14.93
N LYS A 156 2.26 -7.69 -14.12
CA LYS A 156 2.25 -9.16 -14.15
C LYS A 156 0.90 -9.73 -13.71
N VAL A 157 0.30 -9.19 -12.64
CA VAL A 157 -1.07 -9.56 -12.21
C VAL A 157 -2.08 -9.27 -13.32
N ALA A 158 -2.06 -8.06 -13.88
CA ALA A 158 -2.96 -7.65 -14.96
C ALA A 158 -2.85 -8.58 -16.16
N ARG A 159 -1.63 -8.91 -16.58
CA ARG A 159 -1.39 -9.80 -17.71
C ARG A 159 -1.91 -11.22 -17.45
N MET A 160 -1.66 -11.77 -16.27
CA MET A 160 -2.13 -13.11 -15.91
C MET A 160 -3.66 -13.18 -15.83
N LEU A 161 -4.31 -12.14 -15.30
CA LEU A 161 -5.77 -12.05 -15.27
C LEU A 161 -6.35 -11.87 -16.68
N GLN A 162 -5.72 -11.06 -17.52
CA GLN A 162 -6.15 -10.86 -18.90
C GLN A 162 -6.19 -12.19 -19.67
N GLU A 163 -5.04 -12.85 -19.77
CA GLU A 163 -4.91 -14.09 -20.55
C GLU A 163 -5.70 -15.23 -19.90
N GLY A 164 -5.70 -15.30 -18.57
CA GLY A 164 -6.39 -16.36 -17.83
C GLY A 164 -7.92 -16.26 -17.86
N LEU A 165 -8.46 -15.05 -18.02
CA LEU A 165 -9.91 -14.81 -18.06
C LEU A 165 -10.45 -14.51 -19.46
N GLY A 166 -9.58 -14.41 -20.47
CA GLY A 166 -9.94 -14.21 -21.88
C GLY A 166 -10.26 -12.76 -22.27
N PHE A 167 -9.84 -11.76 -21.49
CA PHE A 167 -10.04 -10.35 -21.85
C PHE A 167 -9.24 -9.98 -23.10
N GLY A 168 -9.84 -9.21 -24.00
CA GLY A 168 -9.16 -8.78 -25.23
C GLY A 168 -7.93 -7.91 -24.94
N ARG A 169 -7.98 -7.13 -23.86
CA ARG A 169 -6.87 -6.28 -23.41
C ARG A 169 -6.89 -6.07 -21.91
N THR A 170 -5.71 -5.78 -21.36
CA THR A 170 -5.60 -5.15 -20.04
C THR A 170 -4.79 -3.87 -20.14
N GLU A 171 -5.16 -2.90 -19.30
CA GLU A 171 -4.39 -1.70 -19.04
C GLU A 171 -4.21 -1.53 -17.52
N ILE A 172 -3.17 -0.80 -17.14
CA ILE A 172 -2.81 -0.61 -15.73
C ILE A 172 -3.01 0.86 -15.38
N SER A 173 -3.51 1.12 -14.18
CA SER A 173 -3.52 2.46 -13.59
C SER A 173 -3.19 2.41 -12.11
N TYR A 174 -2.93 3.58 -11.55
CA TYR A 174 -2.58 3.72 -10.15
C TYR A 174 -3.42 4.80 -9.46
N SER A 175 -3.82 4.54 -8.22
CA SER A 175 -4.59 5.50 -7.43
C SER A 175 -3.73 6.64 -6.86
N GLY A 176 -2.43 6.37 -6.64
CA GLY A 176 -1.50 7.18 -5.90
C GLY A 176 -0.19 7.40 -6.64
N VAL A 177 0.90 7.54 -5.89
CA VAL A 177 2.29 7.92 -6.24
C VAL A 177 2.71 7.86 -7.73
N THR A 178 2.47 6.76 -8.42
CA THR A 178 2.97 6.52 -9.80
C THR A 178 1.90 6.77 -10.89
N HIS A 179 2.28 6.57 -12.14
CA HIS A 179 1.47 6.87 -13.32
C HIS A 179 1.32 5.63 -14.23
N PRO A 180 0.27 5.58 -15.07
CA PRO A 180 -0.80 6.57 -15.23
C PRO A 180 -1.80 6.56 -14.06
N ARG A 181 -2.43 7.72 -13.78
CA ARG A 181 -3.54 7.81 -12.81
C ARG A 181 -4.82 7.29 -13.44
N VAL A 182 -5.73 6.74 -12.63
CA VAL A 182 -7.01 6.12 -13.08
C VAL A 182 -7.75 6.97 -14.12
N ASN A 183 -7.97 8.25 -13.85
CA ASN A 183 -8.64 9.17 -14.77
C ASN A 183 -7.93 9.33 -16.13
N ALA A 184 -6.60 9.38 -16.13
CA ALA A 184 -5.83 9.48 -17.36
C ALA A 184 -5.78 8.13 -18.09
N GLY A 185 -5.51 7.04 -17.36
CA GLY A 185 -5.41 5.70 -17.94
C GLY A 185 -6.72 5.19 -18.52
N LEU A 186 -7.87 5.48 -17.90
CA LEU A 186 -9.18 5.14 -18.47
C LEU A 186 -9.43 5.92 -19.77
N ARG A 187 -9.16 7.24 -19.82
CA ARG A 187 -9.29 8.03 -21.05
C ARG A 187 -8.36 7.58 -22.16
N GLU A 188 -7.15 7.13 -21.82
CA GLU A 188 -6.24 6.53 -22.78
C GLU A 188 -6.77 5.19 -23.30
N ALA A 189 -7.27 4.34 -22.40
CA ALA A 189 -7.88 3.07 -22.76
C ALA A 189 -9.09 3.24 -23.69
N MET A 190 -9.84 4.34 -23.59
CA MET A 190 -11.02 4.57 -24.45
C MET A 190 -10.63 4.74 -25.92
N LYS A 191 -9.40 5.16 -26.20
CA LYS A 191 -8.88 5.28 -27.57
C LYS A 191 -8.68 3.92 -28.25
N LEU A 192 -8.74 2.82 -27.49
CA LEU A 192 -8.55 1.46 -28.01
C LEU A 192 -9.85 0.84 -28.57
N GLY A 193 -11.01 1.46 -28.35
CA GLY A 193 -12.27 1.06 -29.00
C GLY A 193 -12.98 -0.15 -28.39
N TYR A 194 -12.67 -0.52 -27.15
CA TYR A 194 -13.40 -1.58 -26.43
C TYR A 194 -14.79 -1.12 -26.01
N LYS A 195 -15.77 -2.04 -26.05
CA LYS A 195 -17.19 -1.73 -25.77
C LYS A 195 -17.52 -1.77 -24.28
N ARG A 196 -16.69 -2.48 -23.50
CA ARG A 196 -16.83 -2.64 -22.06
C ARG A 196 -15.48 -2.51 -21.37
N VAL A 197 -15.49 -1.94 -20.17
CA VAL A 197 -14.33 -1.81 -19.30
C VAL A 197 -14.67 -2.34 -17.92
N VAL A 198 -13.90 -3.31 -17.44
CA VAL A 198 -13.94 -3.75 -16.04
C VAL A 198 -12.81 -3.07 -15.29
N VAL A 199 -13.14 -2.27 -14.27
CA VAL A 199 -12.16 -1.63 -13.38
C VAL A 199 -12.04 -2.45 -12.11
N PHE A 200 -10.87 -3.07 -11.91
CA PHE A 200 -10.58 -3.93 -10.78
C PHE A 200 -9.49 -3.34 -9.88
N PRO A 201 -9.84 -2.87 -8.66
CA PRO A 201 -8.86 -2.43 -7.69
C PRO A 201 -8.14 -3.63 -7.03
N TYR A 202 -6.83 -3.76 -7.27
CA TYR A 202 -6.00 -4.79 -6.62
C TYR A 202 -5.52 -4.32 -5.24
N PHE A 203 -6.42 -4.40 -4.26
CA PHE A 203 -6.23 -3.92 -2.88
C PHE A 203 -6.78 -4.93 -1.87
N LEU A 204 -6.19 -4.95 -0.68
CA LEU A 204 -6.68 -5.77 0.43
C LEU A 204 -7.90 -5.15 1.11
N PHE A 205 -7.92 -3.84 1.35
CA PHE A 205 -8.95 -3.22 2.19
C PHE A 205 -9.59 -1.99 1.54
N ALA A 206 -10.75 -1.61 2.06
CA ALA A 206 -11.45 -0.38 1.74
C ALA A 206 -10.58 0.86 1.99
N GLY A 207 -11.06 2.01 1.54
CA GLY A 207 -10.49 3.29 1.91
C GLY A 207 -10.75 4.37 0.88
N ILE A 208 -10.33 5.59 1.20
CA ILE A 208 -10.40 6.76 0.32
C ILE A 208 -9.76 6.54 -1.06
N LEU A 209 -8.85 5.57 -1.21
CA LEU A 209 -8.24 5.24 -2.49
C LEU A 209 -9.19 4.43 -3.37
N ILE A 210 -9.89 3.45 -2.80
CA ILE A 210 -10.91 2.67 -3.50
C ILE A 210 -12.06 3.57 -3.93
N ASP A 211 -12.58 4.39 -3.01
CA ASP A 211 -13.67 5.33 -3.30
C ASP A 211 -13.29 6.23 -4.48
N ARG A 212 -12.07 6.75 -4.48
CA ARG A 212 -11.55 7.59 -5.56
C ARG A 212 -11.42 6.84 -6.88
N ILE A 213 -11.00 5.58 -6.89
CA ILE A 213 -10.95 4.77 -8.12
C ILE A 213 -12.36 4.68 -8.72
N TYR A 214 -13.36 4.42 -7.89
CA TYR A 214 -14.74 4.33 -8.34
C TYR A 214 -15.31 5.67 -8.78
N THR A 215 -15.06 6.76 -8.04
CA THR A 215 -15.45 8.12 -8.46
C THR A 215 -14.83 8.50 -9.80
N HIS A 216 -13.53 8.27 -9.98
CA HIS A 216 -12.83 8.48 -11.24
C HIS A 216 -13.38 7.62 -12.38
N THR A 217 -13.80 6.38 -12.07
CA THR A 217 -14.45 5.52 -13.05
C THR A 217 -15.79 6.09 -13.49
N ASP A 218 -16.61 6.58 -12.54
CA ASP A 218 -17.91 7.18 -12.82
C ASP A 218 -17.77 8.49 -13.62
N GLU A 219 -16.77 9.32 -13.29
CA GLU A 219 -16.43 10.54 -14.03
C GLU A 219 -16.12 10.24 -15.50
N VAL A 220 -15.24 9.28 -15.77
CA VAL A 220 -14.89 8.91 -17.14
C VAL A 220 -16.05 8.20 -17.83
N ALA A 221 -16.81 7.36 -17.14
CA ALA A 221 -18.00 6.72 -17.72
C ALA A 221 -19.03 7.74 -18.25
N ALA A 222 -19.20 8.87 -17.54
CA ALA A 222 -20.07 9.96 -17.98
C ALA A 222 -19.59 10.66 -19.26
N GLU A 223 -18.30 10.58 -19.60
CA GLU A 223 -17.72 11.12 -20.83
C GLU A 223 -17.91 10.17 -22.03
N PHE A 224 -18.10 8.87 -21.79
CA PHE A 224 -18.14 7.82 -22.81
C PHE A 224 -19.41 6.97 -22.71
N GLY A 225 -20.56 7.58 -22.99
CA GLY A 225 -21.89 6.96 -22.81
C GLY A 225 -22.18 5.71 -23.66
N ASP A 226 -21.39 5.45 -24.71
CA ASP A 226 -21.51 4.26 -25.56
C ASP A 226 -20.68 3.05 -25.05
N VAL A 227 -19.92 3.23 -23.97
CA VAL A 227 -19.05 2.21 -23.36
C VAL A 227 -19.60 1.81 -22.00
N GLU A 228 -19.70 0.51 -21.73
CA GLU A 228 -20.15 0.01 -20.43
C GLU A 228 -18.99 -0.07 -19.44
N PHE A 229 -19.12 0.59 -18.28
CA PHE A 229 -18.13 0.56 -17.21
C PHE A 229 -18.62 -0.28 -16.03
N ILE A 230 -17.80 -1.25 -15.62
CA ILE A 230 -18.10 -2.18 -14.53
C ILE A 230 -17.05 -2.01 -13.44
N LYS A 231 -17.50 -1.74 -12.21
CA LYS A 231 -16.63 -1.60 -11.04
C LYS A 231 -16.59 -2.92 -10.28
N ALA A 232 -15.47 -3.63 -10.35
CA ALA A 232 -15.28 -4.85 -9.57
C ALA A 232 -14.92 -4.56 -8.11
N GLY A 233 -15.27 -5.48 -7.22
CA GLY A 233 -14.83 -5.45 -5.82
C GLY A 233 -13.32 -5.64 -5.71
N TYR A 234 -12.75 -5.28 -4.56
CA TYR A 234 -11.35 -5.55 -4.21
C TYR A 234 -11.22 -6.86 -3.40
N LEU A 235 -9.99 -7.27 -3.06
CA LEU A 235 -9.72 -8.62 -2.53
C LEU A 235 -10.42 -8.88 -1.18
N LYS A 236 -10.30 -7.96 -0.21
CA LYS A 236 -10.91 -8.08 1.13
C LYS A 236 -10.47 -9.36 1.85
N ASP A 237 -11.39 -9.95 2.61
CA ASP A 237 -11.28 -11.16 3.41
C ASP A 237 -11.58 -12.43 2.59
N HIS A 238 -11.33 -12.40 1.27
CA HIS A 238 -11.56 -13.55 0.41
C HIS A 238 -10.79 -14.79 0.96
N PRO A 239 -11.38 -16.00 0.98
CA PRO A 239 -10.73 -17.18 1.57
C PRO A 239 -9.32 -17.44 1.03
N MET A 240 -9.10 -17.18 -0.27
CA MET A 240 -7.78 -17.33 -0.89
C MET A 240 -6.76 -16.25 -0.47
N VAL A 241 -7.21 -15.08 -0.01
CA VAL A 241 -6.33 -14.09 0.65
C VAL A 241 -5.86 -14.64 1.98
N LEU A 242 -6.78 -15.13 2.81
CA LEU A 242 -6.46 -15.73 4.11
C LEU A 242 -5.49 -16.92 3.97
N ALA A 243 -5.73 -17.77 2.98
CA ALA A 243 -4.85 -18.89 2.66
C ALA A 243 -3.45 -18.43 2.21
N SER A 244 -3.33 -17.27 1.55
CA SER A 244 -2.03 -16.69 1.18
C SER A 244 -1.27 -16.20 2.42
N PHE A 245 -1.93 -15.56 3.38
CA PHE A 245 -1.32 -15.21 4.67
C PHE A 245 -0.82 -16.44 5.43
N ALA A 246 -1.63 -17.50 5.48
CA ALA A 246 -1.26 -18.75 6.14
C ALA A 246 -0.04 -19.41 5.47
N GLU A 247 0.03 -19.39 4.15
CA GLU A 247 1.20 -19.89 3.40
C GLU A 247 2.44 -19.04 3.66
N ARG A 248 2.33 -17.71 3.64
CA ARG A 248 3.44 -16.82 3.99
C ARG A 248 3.96 -17.09 5.39
N LEU A 249 3.09 -17.34 6.36
CA LEU A 249 3.52 -17.71 7.71
C LEU A 249 4.28 -19.05 7.73
N ALA A 250 3.78 -20.06 7.03
CA ALA A 250 4.43 -21.37 6.95
C ALA A 250 5.84 -21.28 6.33
N GLU A 251 6.01 -20.46 5.29
CA GLU A 251 7.32 -20.20 4.65
C GLU A 251 8.37 -19.64 5.62
N ILE A 252 7.94 -18.85 6.63
CA ILE A 252 8.86 -18.31 7.65
C ILE A 252 9.49 -19.45 8.46
N ASP A 253 8.71 -20.50 8.74
CA ASP A 253 9.17 -21.63 9.54
C ASP A 253 9.98 -22.64 8.71
N THR A 254 9.62 -22.87 7.44
CA THR A 254 10.35 -23.79 6.55
C THR A 254 11.64 -23.20 5.98
N GLY A 255 11.79 -21.88 6.02
CA GLY A 255 12.95 -21.18 5.45
C GLY A 255 12.82 -20.86 3.96
N ASP A 256 11.64 -21.11 3.36
CA ASP A 256 11.35 -20.79 1.96
C ASP A 256 10.89 -19.33 1.76
N ASN A 257 10.97 -18.53 2.82
CA ASN A 257 10.61 -17.12 2.91
C ASN A 257 11.62 -16.19 2.19
N ASN A 258 11.87 -16.45 0.91
CA ASN A 258 12.78 -15.64 0.10
C ASN A 258 12.06 -14.37 -0.40
N MET A 259 12.55 -13.20 0.00
CA MET A 259 12.20 -11.93 -0.64
C MET A 259 12.80 -11.88 -2.05
N ASN A 260 12.15 -11.18 -2.99
CA ASN A 260 12.77 -10.85 -4.27
C ASN A 260 13.92 -9.84 -4.07
N CYS A 261 15.09 -10.34 -3.66
CA CYS A 261 16.26 -9.51 -3.44
C CYS A 261 17.06 -9.25 -4.72
N GLN A 262 16.83 -10.00 -5.80
CA GLN A 262 17.59 -9.90 -7.04
C GLN A 262 17.39 -8.57 -7.77
N LEU A 263 16.22 -7.94 -7.61
CA LEU A 263 15.90 -6.63 -8.17
C LEU A 263 15.58 -5.59 -7.09
N CYS A 264 15.97 -5.86 -5.84
CA CYS A 264 15.75 -4.92 -4.76
C CYS A 264 16.73 -3.75 -4.90
N LYS A 265 16.21 -2.55 -5.17
CA LYS A 265 17.00 -1.32 -5.35
C LYS A 265 17.96 -0.96 -4.20
N TYR A 266 17.71 -1.50 -3.02
CA TYR A 266 18.54 -1.28 -1.83
C TYR A 266 19.71 -2.26 -1.74
N ARG A 267 19.70 -3.37 -2.50
CA ARG A 267 20.69 -4.45 -2.44
C ARG A 267 21.46 -4.65 -3.74
N GLU A 268 20.84 -4.32 -4.87
CA GLU A 268 21.41 -4.50 -6.19
C GLU A 268 21.30 -3.21 -7.00
N GLN A 269 22.28 -2.97 -7.87
CA GLN A 269 22.28 -1.82 -8.76
C GLN A 269 21.24 -2.03 -9.86
N ILE A 270 20.13 -1.31 -9.76
CA ILE A 270 19.10 -1.28 -10.80
C ILE A 270 19.08 0.08 -11.49
N ILE A 271 18.72 0.06 -12.78
CA ILE A 271 18.70 1.26 -13.63
C ILE A 271 17.88 2.40 -12.99
N GLY A 272 18.50 3.57 -12.85
CA GLY A 272 17.87 4.78 -12.32
C GLY A 272 17.75 4.85 -10.79
N TYR A 273 18.25 3.85 -10.07
CA TYR A 273 18.30 3.81 -8.59
C TYR A 273 19.69 3.42 -8.07
N GLU A 274 20.74 3.71 -8.83
CA GLU A 274 22.13 3.37 -8.48
C GLU A 274 22.55 3.96 -7.13
N GLY A 275 21.99 5.12 -6.75
CA GLY A 275 22.25 5.78 -5.47
C GLY A 275 21.54 5.17 -4.25
N ASP A 276 20.57 4.26 -4.46
CA ASP A 276 19.83 3.61 -3.37
C ASP A 276 20.55 2.35 -2.84
N VAL A 277 21.56 1.86 -3.56
CA VAL A 277 22.27 0.63 -3.18
C VAL A 277 23.06 0.85 -1.89
N GLY A 278 22.81 -0.01 -0.89
CA GLY A 278 23.51 0.04 0.39
C GLY A 278 23.04 1.14 1.34
N THR A 279 21.96 1.89 1.01
CA THR A 279 21.40 2.87 1.95
C THR A 279 20.93 2.18 3.24
N PRO A 280 21.19 2.76 4.42
CA PRO A 280 20.70 2.21 5.69
C PRO A 280 19.17 2.09 5.72
N GLN A 281 18.67 1.04 6.40
CA GLN A 281 17.25 0.96 6.69
C GLN A 281 16.88 1.97 7.78
N VAL A 282 15.90 2.83 7.50
CA VAL A 282 15.41 3.89 8.39
C VAL A 282 13.88 3.94 8.30
N GLY A 283 13.20 3.84 9.44
CA GLY A 283 11.75 4.00 9.52
C GLY A 283 11.31 5.42 9.19
N HIS A 284 10.56 5.61 8.11
CA HIS A 284 10.03 6.93 7.73
C HIS A 284 8.67 7.23 8.38
N HIS A 285 8.05 6.23 8.99
CA HIS A 285 6.68 6.25 9.46
C HIS A 285 6.49 6.83 10.87
N HIS A 286 7.59 7.04 11.62
CA HIS A 286 7.52 7.41 13.04
C HIS A 286 6.68 8.67 13.33
N HIS A 287 6.67 9.63 12.40
CA HIS A 287 5.94 10.90 12.54
C HIS A 287 4.42 10.77 12.32
N VAL A 288 3.92 9.61 11.92
CA VAL A 288 2.49 9.35 11.65
C VAL A 288 1.94 8.10 12.34
N MET A 289 2.72 7.48 13.23
CA MET A 289 2.25 6.35 14.05
C MET A 289 1.06 6.78 14.91
N GLY A 290 -0.07 6.07 14.78
CA GLY A 290 -1.25 6.35 15.59
C GLY A 290 -1.98 7.67 15.32
N ILE A 291 -1.52 8.50 14.39
CA ILE A 291 -2.12 9.83 14.18
C ILE A 291 -3.49 9.73 13.50
N GLY A 292 -4.50 10.35 14.11
CA GLY A 292 -5.84 10.52 13.56
C GLY A 292 -6.90 9.61 14.17
N THR A 293 -6.56 8.85 15.21
CA THR A 293 -7.49 7.97 15.95
C THR A 293 -8.15 8.65 17.16
N ASP A 294 -7.79 9.88 17.46
CA ASP A 294 -8.19 10.57 18.70
C ASP A 294 -9.58 11.24 18.60
N GLY A 295 -10.52 10.56 17.94
CA GLY A 295 -11.93 10.96 17.91
C GLY A 295 -12.70 10.66 19.21
N GLY A 296 -12.03 10.43 20.34
CA GLY A 296 -12.69 9.88 21.53
C GLY A 296 -12.00 9.96 22.89
N HIS A 297 -10.89 10.69 23.07
CA HIS A 297 -10.31 10.86 24.41
C HIS A 297 -9.80 12.29 24.65
N SER A 298 -10.70 13.10 25.24
CA SER A 298 -10.34 14.33 25.95
C SER A 298 -9.48 13.97 27.16
N HIS A 299 -8.16 14.09 27.02
CA HIS A 299 -7.27 14.28 28.16
C HIS A 299 -7.07 15.78 28.33
N GLY A 300 -7.82 16.35 29.29
CA GLY A 300 -7.59 17.70 29.76
C GLY A 300 -6.22 17.79 30.40
N HIS A 301 -5.26 18.37 29.68
CA HIS A 301 -4.03 18.85 30.27
C HIS A 301 -4.21 20.33 30.60
N ASP A 302 -4.41 20.55 31.89
CA ASP A 302 -4.41 21.86 32.54
C ASP A 302 -2.98 22.44 32.44
N HIS A 303 -2.77 23.34 31.48
CA HIS A 303 -1.52 24.10 31.37
C HIS A 303 -1.70 25.47 32.01
N GLY A 304 -1.37 25.55 33.31
CA GLY A 304 -1.15 26.81 34.00
C GLY A 304 0.06 27.55 33.42
N HIS A 305 -0.18 28.50 32.52
CA HIS A 305 0.85 29.44 32.04
C HIS A 305 0.83 30.70 32.89
N GLY A 306 1.85 30.85 33.75
CA GLY A 306 2.18 32.11 34.40
C GLY A 306 2.79 33.09 33.39
N HIS A 307 2.09 34.19 33.15
CA HIS A 307 2.56 35.31 32.33
C HIS A 307 3.59 36.16 33.11
N GLY A 308 4.87 36.07 32.71
CA GLY A 308 5.91 37.02 33.07
C GLY A 308 6.17 37.98 31.92
N HIS A 309 5.67 39.22 32.02
CA HIS A 309 5.94 40.30 31.08
C HIS A 309 7.39 40.78 31.21
N HIS A 310 8.13 40.83 30.10
CA HIS A 310 9.24 41.79 29.96
C HIS A 310 9.25 42.40 28.56
N HIS A 311 9.00 43.71 28.55
CA HIS A 311 9.22 44.64 27.45
C HIS A 311 10.71 44.71 27.11
N HIS A 312 11.04 44.74 25.82
CA HIS A 312 12.03 45.67 25.26
C HIS A 312 11.69 45.93 23.80
N GLY A 313 11.40 47.19 23.48
CA GLY A 313 11.35 47.67 22.11
C GLY A 313 12.73 48.07 21.64
N HIS A 314 12.97 47.97 20.34
CA HIS A 314 13.76 48.90 19.55
C HIS A 314 13.32 48.73 18.10
N GLY A 315 12.74 49.78 17.52
CA GLY A 315 12.56 49.88 16.08
C GLY A 315 13.85 50.35 15.42
N HIS A 316 14.01 50.06 14.13
CA HIS A 316 14.56 50.99 13.13
C HIS A 316 14.10 50.53 11.74
N SER A 317 13.30 51.38 11.12
CA SER A 317 13.08 51.49 9.68
C SER A 317 14.38 51.89 8.97
N HIS A 318 14.63 51.42 7.76
CA HIS A 318 15.05 52.28 6.63
C HIS A 318 14.70 51.62 5.29
N ASP A 319 14.05 52.42 4.47
CA ASP A 319 13.65 52.21 3.09
C ASP A 319 14.73 52.79 2.16
N HIS A 320 14.56 52.53 0.85
CA HIS A 320 15.11 53.19 -0.34
C HIS A 320 16.10 52.40 -1.21
N GLY A 321 15.73 52.31 -2.50
CA GLY A 321 16.66 52.69 -3.56
C GLY A 321 16.68 51.80 -4.80
N HIS A 322 15.87 52.15 -5.80
CA HIS A 322 15.82 51.59 -7.15
C HIS A 322 17.13 51.72 -7.96
N SER A 323 17.34 50.85 -8.95
CA SER A 323 17.31 51.25 -10.39
C SER A 323 17.54 50.07 -11.34
N HIS A 324 16.76 50.07 -12.41
CA HIS A 324 16.87 49.22 -13.60
C HIS A 324 18.08 49.63 -14.46
N ASP A 325 18.58 48.72 -15.28
CA ASP A 325 18.91 49.06 -16.68
C ASP A 325 18.81 47.83 -17.59
N HIS A 326 18.02 47.99 -18.65
CA HIS A 326 18.00 47.16 -19.84
C HIS A 326 18.81 47.87 -20.92
N ALA A 327 19.64 47.15 -21.66
CA ALA A 327 19.98 47.53 -23.04
C ALA A 327 20.31 46.27 -23.86
N HIS A 328 19.56 46.15 -24.96
CA HIS A 328 19.77 45.26 -26.09
C HIS A 328 20.98 45.72 -26.92
N ASP A 329 21.67 44.80 -27.63
CA ASP A 329 21.56 44.74 -29.09
C ASP A 329 22.42 43.61 -29.72
N ASP A 330 21.69 42.82 -30.51
CA ASP A 330 22.01 42.19 -31.80
C ASP A 330 23.46 42.17 -32.35
N ALA A 331 23.88 40.99 -32.82
CA ALA A 331 24.22 40.82 -34.24
C ALA A 331 24.36 39.35 -34.66
N LYS A 332 23.68 39.07 -35.78
CA LYS A 332 23.66 37.86 -36.61
C LYS A 332 25.04 37.33 -37.02
N SER A 333 25.13 36.01 -37.20
CA SER A 333 25.89 35.41 -38.31
C SER A 333 25.40 34.00 -38.63
N THR A 334 24.78 33.89 -39.81
CA THR A 334 24.47 32.66 -40.55
C THR A 334 25.72 32.02 -41.13
N GLY A 335 25.78 30.69 -41.21
CA GLY A 335 26.81 30.04 -42.01
C GLY A 335 26.68 28.52 -42.09
N SER A 336 25.89 28.08 -43.09
CA SER A 336 25.84 26.75 -43.76
C SER A 336 25.58 25.50 -42.93
#